data_AF-A0A914SCW2-F1
#
_entry.id   AF-A0A914SCW2-F1
#
_cell.length_a   1.000
_cell.length_b   1.000
_cell.length_c   1.000
_cell.angle_alpha   90.00
_cell.angle_beta   90.00
_cell.angle_gamma   90.00
#
_symmetry.space_group_name_H-M   'P 1'
#
loop_
_entity.id
_entity.type
_entity.pdbx_description
1 polymer ?
#
loop_
_entity_poly.entity_id
_entity_poly.type
_entity_poly.pdbx_seq_one_letter_code
_entity_poly.pdbx_strand_id
1 'polypeptide(L)'
;MNTKIIYLKSEKLSPVSLSQIVRLFPASLPISNIYDPENTIFITSDADLFVFHLKNHAPNLLQNKTLHLYNSRCCNPVNIPPKRGKHKVRMFPIGTIGATIKTWRNIMGFDRQNYTFKDIENYVINEFGSNFFHFNDSNNPRLIGSAIWYADQSLISYKLNLWLKGNNHSMSERIEAPRRIDRIKWPQLSKFKEMKIEDWDDCHQPTAGFTDNEWKKFKPFLEFAFRTDKVLLDKLQKYRDKFVSK
;
A
#
# COMPACT_ATOMS: atom_id res chain seq x y z
N MET A 1 13.32 -17.19 2.10
CA MET A 1 12.11 -16.45 2.48
C MET A 1 10.92 -17.36 2.34
N ASN A 2 10.12 -17.53 3.40
CA ASN A 2 8.86 -18.26 3.33
C ASN A 2 7.76 -17.29 2.88
N THR A 3 7.51 -17.22 1.57
CA THR A 3 6.40 -16.43 1.03
C THR A 3 5.11 -17.25 1.11
N LYS A 4 4.08 -16.71 1.75
CA LYS A 4 2.75 -17.32 1.82
C LYS A 4 1.79 -16.52 0.96
N ILE A 5 1.16 -17.18 -0.02
CA ILE A 5 0.10 -16.58 -0.84
C ILE A 5 -1.25 -16.97 -0.23
N ILE A 6 -2.14 -16.00 -0.07
CA ILE A 6 -3.50 -16.22 0.42
C ILE A 6 -4.45 -15.72 -0.65
N TYR A 7 -5.37 -16.60 -1.07
CA TYR A 7 -6.41 -16.26 -2.02
C TYR A 7 -7.66 -15.82 -1.27
N LEU A 8 -8.20 -14.67 -1.66
CA LEU A 8 -9.38 -14.09 -1.06
C LEU A 8 -10.53 -14.19 -2.05
N LYS A 9 -11.66 -14.75 -1.62
CA LYS A 9 -12.88 -14.84 -2.43
C LYS A 9 -13.93 -13.92 -1.83
N SER A 10 -14.57 -13.13 -2.69
CA SER A 10 -15.69 -12.25 -2.37
C SER A 10 -16.90 -12.67 -3.20
N GLU A 11 -18.08 -12.60 -2.59
CA GLU A 11 -19.35 -12.94 -3.24
C GLU A 11 -20.12 -11.68 -3.67
N LYS A 12 -19.79 -10.51 -3.11
CA LYS A 12 -20.49 -9.24 -3.34
C LYS A 12 -19.66 -8.19 -4.06
N LEU A 13 -18.32 -8.26 -3.99
CA LEU A 13 -17.42 -7.30 -4.63
C LEU A 13 -16.67 -7.97 -5.79
N SER A 14 -16.47 -7.23 -6.88
CA SER A 14 -15.60 -7.68 -7.96
C SER A 14 -14.16 -7.83 -7.44
N PRO A 15 -13.34 -8.75 -7.99
CA PRO A 15 -11.94 -8.91 -7.60
C PRO A 15 -11.14 -7.60 -7.70
N VAL A 16 -11.46 -6.79 -8.70
CA VAL A 16 -10.84 -5.48 -8.96
C VAL A 16 -11.22 -4.46 -7.86
N SER A 17 -12.49 -4.43 -7.45
CA SER A 17 -12.94 -3.56 -6.35
C SER A 17 -12.34 -3.99 -5.01
N LEU A 18 -12.29 -5.31 -4.76
CA LEU A 18 -11.74 -5.87 -3.54
C LEU A 18 -10.23 -5.56 -3.39
N SER A 19 -9.47 -5.66 -4.49
CA SER A 19 -8.02 -5.41 -4.45
C SER A 19 -7.67 -3.98 -4.02
N GLN A 20 -8.57 -3.01 -4.27
CA GLN A 20 -8.38 -1.61 -3.87
C GLN A 20 -8.55 -1.34 -2.37
N ILE A 21 -9.07 -2.27 -1.58
CA ILE A 21 -9.33 -2.02 -0.16
C ILE A 21 -8.74 -3.08 0.76
N VAL A 22 -8.55 -4.30 0.25
CA VAL A 22 -8.27 -5.46 1.08
C VAL A 22 -6.94 -5.38 1.85
N ARG A 23 -5.98 -4.61 1.33
CA ARG A 23 -4.67 -4.37 1.99
C ARG A 23 -4.76 -3.71 3.36
N LEU A 24 -5.90 -3.12 3.72
CA LEU A 24 -6.10 -2.49 5.03
C LEU A 24 -6.47 -3.48 6.14
N PHE A 25 -6.93 -4.68 5.79
CA PHE A 25 -7.49 -5.64 6.73
C PHE A 25 -6.61 -6.83 7.17
N PRO A 26 -5.35 -7.05 6.71
CA PRO A 26 -4.56 -8.21 7.14
C PRO A 26 -4.48 -8.40 8.65
N ALA A 27 -4.40 -7.33 9.44
CA ALA A 27 -4.30 -7.39 10.90
C ALA A 27 -5.57 -7.93 11.58
N SER A 28 -6.72 -7.93 10.89
CA SER A 28 -8.00 -8.41 11.41
C SER A 28 -8.33 -9.83 10.96
N LEU A 29 -7.60 -10.35 9.97
CA LEU A 29 -7.83 -11.67 9.39
C LEU A 29 -7.18 -12.78 10.23
N PRO A 30 -7.64 -14.04 10.11
CA PRO A 30 -7.10 -15.16 10.89
C PRO A 30 -5.59 -15.39 10.74
N ILE A 31 -5.00 -14.97 9.61
CA ILE A 31 -3.53 -15.06 9.44
C ILE A 31 -2.77 -14.24 10.48
N SER A 32 -3.34 -13.16 11.02
CA SER A 32 -2.67 -12.34 12.03
C SER A 32 -2.56 -13.04 13.39
N ASN A 33 -3.35 -14.09 13.66
CA ASN A 33 -3.44 -14.71 14.99
C ASN A 33 -2.20 -15.49 15.39
N ILE A 34 -1.36 -15.87 14.43
CA ILE A 34 -0.13 -16.62 14.71
C ILE A 34 1.01 -15.71 15.18
N TYR A 35 0.79 -14.40 15.21
CA TYR A 35 1.80 -13.40 15.52
C TYR A 35 1.46 -12.65 16.82
N ASP A 36 2.49 -12.21 17.55
CA ASP A 36 2.33 -11.37 18.74
C ASP A 36 1.77 -9.99 18.33
N PRO A 37 0.57 -9.60 18.79
CA PRO A 37 -0.07 -8.38 18.35
C PRO A 37 0.60 -7.08 18.84
N GLU A 38 1.37 -7.14 19.93
CA GLU A 38 2.07 -5.98 20.49
C GLU A 38 3.41 -5.74 19.78
N ASN A 39 4.11 -6.81 19.41
CA ASN A 39 5.49 -6.74 18.91
C ASN A 39 5.63 -7.01 17.41
N THR A 40 4.58 -7.50 16.74
CA THR A 40 4.61 -7.73 15.29
C THR A 40 4.12 -6.50 14.54
N ILE A 41 4.92 -6.05 13.58
CA ILE A 41 4.62 -4.90 12.72
C ILE A 41 4.04 -5.37 11.40
N PHE A 42 2.87 -4.85 11.04
CA PHE A 42 2.31 -4.96 9.71
C PHE A 42 2.59 -3.68 8.93
N ILE A 43 3.06 -3.85 7.70
CA ILE A 43 3.35 -2.76 6.78
C ILE A 43 2.51 -2.95 5.54
N THR A 44 1.74 -1.92 5.18
CA THR A 44 1.06 -1.82 3.89
C THR A 44 1.78 -0.79 3.02
N SER A 45 1.87 -1.05 1.72
CA SER A 45 2.46 -0.14 0.73
C SER A 45 1.64 -0.14 -0.56
N ASP A 46 1.88 0.87 -1.40
CA ASP A 46 1.48 0.81 -2.80
C ASP A 46 2.22 -0.33 -3.53
N ALA A 47 1.52 -0.98 -4.45
CA ALA A 47 2.04 -2.15 -5.18
C ALA A 47 3.18 -1.79 -6.13
N ASP A 48 3.25 -0.53 -6.52
CA ASP A 48 4.30 0.08 -7.33
C ASP A 48 5.37 0.76 -6.46
N LEU A 49 5.34 0.61 -5.13
CA LEU A 49 6.41 1.08 -4.26
C LEU A 49 7.39 -0.05 -3.94
N PHE A 50 8.66 0.19 -4.21
CA PHE A 50 9.76 -0.69 -3.84
C PHE A 50 10.52 -0.10 -2.66
N VAL A 51 10.53 -0.80 -1.53
CA VAL A 51 11.22 -0.37 -0.30
C VAL A 51 12.61 -1.00 -0.25
N PHE A 52 13.65 -0.18 -0.10
CA PHE A 52 15.03 -0.66 0.03
C PHE A 52 15.38 -1.01 1.48
N HIS A 53 14.93 -0.20 2.45
CA HIS A 53 15.27 -0.36 3.86
C HIS A 53 14.03 -0.45 4.74
N LEU A 54 13.58 -1.68 5.04
CA LEU A 54 12.38 -1.92 5.85
C LEU A 54 12.36 -1.14 7.18
N LYS A 55 13.52 -1.01 7.83
CA LYS A 55 13.70 -0.28 9.09
C LYS A 55 13.24 1.18 9.03
N ASN A 56 13.29 1.81 7.84
CA ASN A 56 12.89 3.21 7.65
C ASN A 56 11.38 3.36 7.43
N HIS A 57 10.66 2.24 7.35
CA HIS A 57 9.21 2.16 7.10
C HIS A 57 8.46 1.46 8.23
N ALA A 58 9.16 1.11 9.31
CA ALA A 58 8.63 0.45 10.48
C ALA A 58 8.65 1.40 11.70
N PRO A 59 7.65 1.33 12.60
CA PRO A 59 7.69 2.08 13.84
C PRO A 59 8.83 1.62 14.76
N ASN A 60 9.41 2.56 15.51
CA ASN A 60 10.42 2.26 16.52
C ASN A 60 9.76 1.85 17.85
N LEU A 61 9.55 0.55 18.03
CA LEU A 61 8.91 0.02 19.25
C LEU A 61 9.72 0.31 20.52
N LEU A 62 11.05 0.41 20.45
CA LEU A 62 11.91 0.76 21.59
C LEU A 62 11.66 2.19 22.11
N GLN A 63 11.06 3.05 21.29
CA GLN A 63 10.65 4.41 21.67
C GLN A 63 9.15 4.50 21.95
N ASN A 64 8.50 3.35 22.23
CA ASN A 64 7.06 3.23 22.40
C ASN A 64 6.26 3.82 21.22
N LYS A 65 6.82 3.81 20.00
CA LYS A 65 6.11 4.26 18.79
C LYS A 65 5.41 3.05 18.21
N THR A 66 4.09 3.12 18.02
CA THR A 66 3.32 1.96 17.53
C THR A 66 2.74 2.17 16.13
N LEU A 67 2.92 3.37 15.57
CA LEU A 67 2.52 3.78 14.24
C LEU A 67 3.67 4.54 13.57
N HIS A 68 3.90 4.25 12.30
CA HIS A 68 4.80 4.95 11.40
C HIS A 68 4.05 5.42 10.16
N LEU A 69 3.97 6.73 9.97
CA LEU A 69 3.33 7.36 8.81
C LEU A 69 4.40 7.98 7.91
N TYR A 70 4.41 7.61 6.64
CA TYR A 70 5.36 8.10 5.66
C TYR A 70 4.74 9.18 4.76
N ASN A 71 5.48 10.26 4.49
CA ASN A 71 5.02 11.43 3.73
C ASN A 71 3.69 12.00 4.25
N SER A 72 3.49 12.00 5.57
CA SER A 72 2.18 12.23 6.20
C SER A 72 1.58 13.64 5.97
N ARG A 73 2.30 14.54 5.28
CA ARG A 73 1.89 15.93 4.98
C ARG A 73 1.99 16.32 3.50
N CYS A 74 2.26 15.38 2.58
CA CYS A 74 2.52 15.73 1.18
C CYS A 74 1.30 16.21 0.38
N CYS A 75 0.09 15.87 0.84
CA CYS A 75 -0.98 15.60 -0.10
C CYS A 75 -2.30 16.28 0.27
N ASN A 76 -3.05 16.65 -0.77
CA ASN A 76 -4.33 17.33 -0.63
C ASN A 76 -5.33 16.50 0.18
N PRO A 77 -6.25 17.14 0.94
CA PRO A 77 -7.29 16.44 1.68
C PRO A 77 -8.11 15.50 0.79
N VAL A 78 -8.44 14.32 1.32
CA VAL A 78 -9.22 13.28 0.63
C VAL A 78 -10.66 13.26 1.12
N ASN A 79 -11.60 12.91 0.25
CA ASN A 79 -13.00 12.69 0.64
C ASN A 79 -13.09 11.47 1.57
N ILE A 80 -13.93 11.54 2.60
CA ILE A 80 -14.28 10.39 3.45
C ILE A 80 -15.18 9.39 2.69
N PRO A 81 -15.35 8.16 3.20
CA PRO A 81 -16.30 7.21 2.60
C PRO A 81 -17.71 7.80 2.45
N PRO A 82 -18.38 7.63 1.30
CA PRO A 82 -19.60 8.37 0.96
C PRO A 82 -20.74 8.29 1.98
N LYS A 83 -20.93 7.16 2.66
CA LYS A 83 -21.99 7.02 3.68
C LYS A 83 -21.75 7.85 4.94
N ARG A 84 -20.56 8.43 5.12
CA ARG A 84 -20.20 9.31 6.23
C ARG A 84 -20.43 10.79 5.93
N GLY A 85 -20.90 11.13 4.73
CA GLY A 85 -21.21 12.49 4.30
C GLY A 85 -20.21 13.06 3.30
N LYS A 86 -20.30 14.37 3.04
CA LYS A 86 -19.47 15.10 2.07
C LYS A 86 -18.44 15.97 2.76
N HIS A 87 -17.48 15.34 3.44
CA HIS A 87 -16.39 16.04 4.12
C HIS A 87 -15.03 15.54 3.64
N LYS A 88 -14.02 16.40 3.75
CA LYS A 88 -12.63 16.07 3.49
C LYS A 88 -11.86 15.99 4.80
N VAL A 89 -10.88 15.10 4.83
CA VAL A 89 -9.97 14.92 5.98
C VAL A 89 -8.52 14.95 5.51
N ARG A 90 -7.57 15.13 6.44
CA ARG A 90 -6.14 15.02 6.14
C ARG A 90 -5.88 13.68 5.46
N MET A 91 -5.23 13.71 4.30
CA MET A 91 -4.83 12.50 3.60
C MET A 91 -3.55 11.95 4.22
N PHE A 92 -3.54 10.65 4.51
CA PHE A 92 -2.37 9.92 4.99
C PHE A 92 -1.91 8.93 3.92
N PRO A 93 -0.93 9.27 3.07
CA PRO A 93 -0.56 8.47 1.91
C PRO A 93 -0.29 7.00 2.26
N ILE A 94 -0.84 6.06 1.49
CA ILE A 94 -0.58 4.62 1.65
C ILE A 94 0.70 4.19 0.92
N GLY A 95 1.60 5.13 0.61
CA GLY A 95 2.93 4.77 0.09
C GLY A 95 3.60 3.76 1.03
N THR A 96 3.69 4.09 2.31
CA THR A 96 3.95 3.07 3.34
C THR A 96 3.34 3.48 4.67
N ILE A 97 2.60 2.56 5.29
CA ILE A 97 2.18 2.72 6.68
C ILE A 97 2.52 1.46 7.45
N GLY A 98 3.28 1.63 8.52
CA GLY A 98 3.68 0.55 9.42
C GLY A 98 3.06 0.73 10.79
N ALA A 99 2.53 -0.34 11.37
CA ALA A 99 2.03 -0.31 12.74
C ALA A 99 2.09 -1.67 13.41
N THR A 100 2.02 -1.72 14.74
CA THR A 100 1.76 -2.98 15.45
C THR A 100 0.38 -3.51 15.07
N ILE A 101 0.21 -4.84 15.03
CA ILE A 101 -1.09 -5.47 14.72
C ILE A 101 -2.20 -4.90 15.62
N LYS A 102 -1.94 -4.73 16.93
CA LYS A 102 -2.89 -4.09 17.86
C LYS A 102 -3.26 -2.68 17.45
N THR A 103 -2.28 -1.85 17.10
CA THR A 103 -2.53 -0.46 16.68
C THR A 103 -3.36 -0.45 15.40
N TRP A 104 -3.07 -1.34 14.46
CA TRP A 104 -3.83 -1.48 13.21
C TRP A 104 -5.29 -1.86 13.45
N ARG A 105 -5.52 -2.84 14.32
CA ARG A 105 -6.86 -3.25 14.78
C ARG A 105 -7.61 -2.07 15.40
N ASN A 106 -6.97 -1.30 16.27
CA ASN A 106 -7.56 -0.13 16.91
C ASN A 106 -7.92 0.97 15.90
N ILE A 107 -7.04 1.28 14.96
CA ILE A 107 -7.29 2.28 13.91
C ILE A 107 -8.51 1.89 13.08
N MET A 108 -8.58 0.62 12.67
CA MET A 108 -9.63 0.15 11.78
C MET A 108 -10.95 -0.14 12.51
N GLY A 109 -10.94 -0.26 13.84
CA GLY A 109 -12.11 -0.57 14.66
C GLY A 109 -12.45 -2.06 14.72
N PHE A 110 -11.42 -2.91 14.70
CA PHE A 110 -11.52 -4.37 14.79
C PHE A 110 -10.88 -4.85 16.10
N ASP A 111 -11.61 -4.65 17.20
CA ASP A 111 -11.15 -4.89 18.58
C ASP A 111 -11.00 -6.37 18.95
N ARG A 112 -11.65 -7.27 18.20
CA ARG A 112 -11.57 -8.73 18.37
C ARG A 112 -10.73 -9.42 17.29
N GLN A 113 -10.37 -10.67 17.54
CA GLN A 113 -9.72 -11.54 16.54
C GLN A 113 -10.76 -12.23 15.64
N ASN A 114 -10.28 -12.89 14.58
CA ASN A 114 -11.07 -13.80 13.74
C ASN A 114 -12.17 -13.16 12.88
N TYR A 115 -11.96 -11.95 12.35
CA TYR A 115 -12.88 -11.45 11.33
C TYR A 115 -12.75 -12.30 10.06
N THR A 116 -13.90 -12.77 9.56
CA THR A 116 -13.97 -13.49 8.30
C THR A 116 -13.89 -12.50 7.13
N PHE A 117 -13.60 -12.99 5.93
CA PHE A 117 -13.66 -12.16 4.73
C PHE A 117 -15.06 -11.57 4.49
N LYS A 118 -16.12 -12.31 4.86
CA LYS A 118 -17.50 -11.84 4.79
C LYS A 118 -17.74 -10.65 5.73
N ASP A 119 -17.12 -10.65 6.91
CA ASP A 119 -17.20 -9.52 7.83
C ASP A 119 -16.51 -8.28 7.24
N ILE A 120 -15.33 -8.45 6.62
CA ILE A 120 -14.62 -7.36 5.93
C ILE A 120 -15.43 -6.83 4.75
N GLU A 121 -16.01 -7.71 3.94
CA GLU A 121 -16.86 -7.34 2.81
C GLU A 121 -18.10 -6.54 3.27
N ASN A 122 -18.80 -7.02 4.30
CA ASN A 122 -19.94 -6.32 4.89
C ASN A 122 -19.52 -4.95 5.47
N TYR A 123 -18.36 -4.90 6.13
CA TYR A 123 -17.81 -3.67 6.67
C TYR A 123 -17.54 -2.64 5.57
N VAL A 124 -16.89 -3.04 4.48
CA VAL A 124 -16.62 -2.19 3.32
C VAL A 124 -17.92 -1.68 2.67
N ILE A 125 -18.90 -2.55 2.46
CA ILE A 125 -20.23 -2.17 1.94
C ILE A 125 -20.94 -1.21 2.90
N ASN A 126 -20.74 -1.37 4.21
CA ASN A 126 -21.30 -0.48 5.21
C ASN A 126 -20.65 0.92 5.20
N GLU A 127 -19.34 1.03 4.95
CA GLU A 127 -18.65 2.33 4.90
C GLU A 127 -18.89 3.08 3.57
N PHE A 128 -18.97 2.37 2.44
CA PHE A 128 -19.04 2.99 1.13
C PHE A 128 -20.44 2.96 0.48
N GLY A 129 -21.25 1.98 0.86
CA GLY A 129 -22.51 1.65 0.18
C GLY A 129 -22.33 0.57 -0.88
N SER A 130 -23.38 -0.23 -1.11
CA SER A 130 -23.37 -1.33 -2.09
C SER A 130 -23.03 -0.83 -3.49
N ASN A 131 -23.57 0.34 -3.87
CA ASN A 131 -23.43 0.88 -5.21
C ASN A 131 -22.07 1.51 -5.51
N PHE A 132 -21.25 1.76 -4.48
CA PHE A 132 -19.95 2.41 -4.67
C PHE A 132 -18.99 1.57 -5.50
N PHE A 133 -19.07 0.24 -5.41
CA PHE A 133 -18.15 -0.68 -6.09
C PHE A 133 -18.73 -1.31 -7.35
N HIS A 134 -19.94 -0.94 -7.77
CA HIS A 134 -20.61 -1.48 -8.96
C HIS A 134 -20.14 -0.85 -10.28
N PHE A 135 -19.22 0.12 -10.27
CA PHE A 135 -18.77 0.86 -11.48
C PHE A 135 -17.82 0.10 -12.41
N ASN A 136 -17.51 -1.17 -12.16
CA ASN A 136 -16.73 -1.97 -13.10
C ASN A 136 -17.68 -2.70 -14.06
N ASP A 137 -18.07 -2.00 -15.12
CA ASP A 137 -18.41 -2.68 -16.37
C ASP A 137 -17.17 -3.48 -16.79
N SER A 138 -17.34 -4.77 -17.06
CA SER A 138 -16.29 -5.67 -17.55
C SER A 138 -15.56 -5.12 -18.78
N ASN A 139 -16.17 -4.17 -19.49
CA ASN A 139 -15.65 -3.57 -20.71
C ASN A 139 -14.79 -2.30 -20.50
N ASN A 140 -14.76 -1.72 -19.30
CA ASN A 140 -13.90 -0.55 -19.03
C ASN A 140 -13.32 -0.59 -17.60
N PRO A 141 -12.29 -1.42 -17.35
CA PRO A 141 -11.71 -1.63 -16.03
C PRO A 141 -10.87 -0.43 -15.53
N ARG A 142 -10.98 0.75 -16.15
CA ARG A 142 -10.18 1.93 -15.80
C ARG A 142 -10.63 2.49 -14.47
N LEU A 143 -10.09 1.91 -13.41
CA LEU A 143 -10.19 2.45 -12.06
C LEU A 143 -9.35 3.72 -11.90
N ILE A 144 -8.28 3.90 -12.67
CA ILE A 144 -7.30 4.98 -12.48
C ILE A 144 -8.00 6.35 -12.40
N GLY A 145 -7.80 7.04 -11.27
CA GLY A 145 -8.39 8.36 -11.02
C GLY A 145 -9.87 8.37 -10.61
N SER A 146 -10.56 7.22 -10.62
CA SER A 146 -11.93 7.09 -10.12
C SER A 146 -11.98 7.15 -8.59
N ALA A 147 -13.17 7.35 -8.02
CA ALA A 147 -13.35 7.31 -6.57
C ALA A 147 -12.96 5.95 -5.95
N ILE A 148 -13.16 4.85 -6.68
CA ILE A 148 -12.82 3.49 -6.23
C ILE A 148 -11.30 3.31 -6.10
N TRP A 149 -10.51 3.94 -6.96
CA TRP A 149 -9.05 3.90 -6.90
C TRP A 149 -8.48 4.47 -5.61
N TYR A 150 -9.21 5.40 -4.99
CA TYR A 150 -8.82 6.02 -3.72
C TYR A 150 -9.60 5.44 -2.53
N ALA A 151 -10.26 4.29 -2.67
CA ALA A 151 -11.11 3.74 -1.62
C ALA A 151 -10.32 3.43 -0.34
N ASP A 152 -9.16 2.80 -0.46
CA ASP A 152 -8.28 2.55 0.68
C ASP A 152 -7.76 3.85 1.29
N GLN A 153 -7.28 4.77 0.46
CA GLN A 153 -6.75 6.06 0.86
C GLN A 153 -7.81 6.86 1.62
N SER A 154 -9.04 6.84 1.14
CA SER A 154 -10.21 7.44 1.78
C SER A 154 -10.50 6.80 3.13
N LEU A 155 -10.62 5.47 3.18
CA LEU A 155 -10.98 4.75 4.40
C LEU A 155 -9.91 4.89 5.49
N ILE A 156 -8.64 4.62 5.17
CA ILE A 156 -7.57 4.69 6.17
C ILE A 156 -7.37 6.12 6.64
N SER A 157 -7.50 7.12 5.76
CA SER A 157 -7.34 8.52 6.16
C SER A 157 -8.45 8.92 7.11
N TYR A 158 -9.70 8.55 6.82
CA TYR A 158 -10.81 8.77 7.73
C TYR A 158 -10.58 8.12 9.10
N LYS A 159 -10.19 6.84 9.12
CA LYS A 159 -9.93 6.08 10.34
C LYS A 159 -8.78 6.64 11.17
N LEU A 160 -7.67 7.00 10.53
CA LEU A 160 -6.55 7.64 11.20
C LEU A 160 -6.92 9.01 11.76
N ASN A 161 -7.69 9.83 11.03
CA ASN A 161 -8.15 11.12 11.56
C ASN A 161 -9.05 10.94 12.79
N LEU A 162 -9.90 9.91 12.85
CA LEU A 162 -10.69 9.60 14.04
C LEU A 162 -9.82 9.11 15.18
N TRP A 163 -8.91 8.18 14.91
CA TRP A 163 -8.00 7.63 15.90
C TRP A 163 -7.13 8.73 16.51
N LEU A 164 -6.52 9.59 15.70
CA LEU A 164 -5.68 10.70 16.16
C LEU A 164 -6.42 11.80 16.92
N LYS A 165 -7.75 11.86 16.86
CA LYS A 165 -8.55 12.74 17.72
C LYS A 165 -8.68 12.21 19.15
N GLY A 166 -8.37 10.94 19.38
CA GLY A 166 -8.24 10.36 20.72
C GLY A 166 -6.98 10.86 21.44
N ASN A 167 -6.94 10.71 22.76
CA ASN A 167 -5.83 11.21 23.58
C ASN A 167 -4.59 10.29 23.52
N ASN A 168 -3.41 10.91 23.47
CA ASN A 168 -2.07 10.34 23.71
C ASN A 168 -1.63 9.14 22.85
N HIS A 169 -1.61 9.33 21.53
CA HIS A 169 -1.01 8.36 20.60
C HIS A 169 0.48 8.62 20.35
N SER A 170 1.32 7.61 20.59
CA SER A 170 2.74 7.68 20.27
C SER A 170 2.99 7.16 18.86
N MET A 171 3.22 8.09 17.93
CA MET A 171 3.55 7.80 16.54
C MET A 171 4.89 8.41 16.13
N SER A 172 5.48 7.80 15.12
CA SER A 172 6.55 8.38 14.33
C SER A 172 5.96 8.88 13.02
N GLU A 173 6.10 10.17 12.73
CA GLU A 173 5.75 10.73 11.42
C GLU A 173 7.05 11.04 10.68
N ARG A 174 7.15 10.58 9.44
CA ARG A 174 8.12 11.09 8.49
C ARG A 174 7.42 12.06 7.56
N ILE A 175 7.86 13.32 7.58
CA ILE A 175 7.26 14.37 6.75
C ILE A 175 7.70 14.20 5.30
N GLU A 176 8.93 13.74 5.06
CA GLU A 176 9.50 13.45 3.73
C GLU A 176 10.42 12.23 3.73
N ALA A 177 10.47 11.51 2.61
CA ALA A 177 11.57 10.63 2.26
C ALA A 177 12.83 11.47 2.02
N PRO A 178 13.94 11.31 2.76
CA PRO A 178 15.17 12.02 2.46
C PRO A 178 15.65 11.73 1.03
N ARG A 179 15.48 10.50 0.53
CA ARG A 179 15.88 10.11 -0.83
C ARG A 179 14.97 9.02 -1.43
N ARG A 180 13.95 9.44 -2.17
CA ARG A 180 13.05 8.59 -2.98
C ARG A 180 13.35 8.72 -4.47
N ILE A 181 13.36 7.60 -5.18
CA ILE A 181 13.29 7.60 -6.64
C ILE A 181 11.82 7.74 -7.04
N ASP A 182 11.42 8.93 -7.51
CA ASP A 182 10.02 9.21 -7.86
C ASP A 182 9.80 9.22 -9.38
N ARG A 183 8.59 8.87 -9.82
CA ARG A 183 8.16 8.81 -11.24
C ARG A 183 8.47 10.09 -12.00
N ILE A 184 8.27 11.24 -11.36
CA ILE A 184 8.44 12.56 -11.98
C ILE A 184 9.93 12.86 -12.22
N LYS A 185 10.82 12.31 -11.40
CA LYS A 185 12.26 12.59 -11.41
C LYS A 185 13.07 11.30 -11.55
N TRP A 186 12.69 10.45 -12.50
CA TRP A 186 13.39 9.19 -12.72
C TRP A 186 14.84 9.42 -13.16
N PRO A 187 15.85 8.80 -12.52
CA PRO A 187 17.24 8.96 -12.91
C PRO A 187 17.50 8.51 -14.35
N GLN A 188 18.46 9.18 -15.01
CA GLN A 188 18.98 8.72 -16.29
C GLN A 188 19.75 7.40 -16.14
N LEU A 189 19.82 6.62 -17.22
CA LEU A 189 20.43 5.28 -17.27
C LEU A 189 21.84 5.22 -16.67
N SER A 190 22.69 6.21 -17.01
CA SER A 190 24.08 6.28 -16.52
C SER A 190 24.16 6.42 -15.01
N LYS A 191 23.21 7.14 -14.39
CA LYS A 191 23.21 7.42 -12.95
C LYS A 191 22.95 6.17 -12.10
N PHE A 192 22.14 5.22 -12.58
CA PHE A 192 21.88 3.98 -11.84
C PHE A 192 23.14 3.16 -11.57
N LYS A 193 24.16 3.27 -12.44
CA LYS A 193 25.44 2.56 -12.27
C LYS A 193 26.30 3.14 -11.14
N GLU A 194 26.11 4.42 -10.83
CA GLU A 194 26.87 5.17 -9.82
C GLU A 194 26.14 5.23 -8.48
N MET A 195 24.83 4.99 -8.48
CA MET A 195 24.00 4.95 -7.28
C MET A 195 24.34 3.75 -6.40
N LYS A 196 24.12 3.93 -5.09
CA LYS A 196 24.22 2.89 -4.06
C LYS A 196 22.85 2.72 -3.41
N ILE A 197 22.37 1.48 -3.25
CA ILE A 197 21.04 1.20 -2.67
C ILE A 197 20.92 1.77 -1.25
N GLU A 198 22.03 1.80 -0.51
CA GLU A 198 22.12 2.28 0.86
C GLU A 198 21.76 3.76 1.00
N ASP A 199 21.91 4.53 -0.08
CA ASP A 199 21.60 5.96 -0.12
C ASP A 199 20.11 6.27 -0.37
N TRP A 200 19.27 5.28 -0.69
CA TRP A 200 17.88 5.49 -1.07
C TRP A 200 16.93 4.71 -0.16
N ASP A 201 15.79 5.29 0.19
CA ASP A 201 14.81 4.64 1.07
C ASP A 201 13.83 3.75 0.31
N ASP A 202 13.26 4.31 -0.76
CA ASP A 202 12.28 3.66 -1.60
C ASP A 202 12.28 4.19 -3.04
N CYS A 203 11.49 3.54 -3.88
CA CYS A 203 11.32 3.85 -5.29
C CYS A 203 9.87 3.64 -5.73
N HIS A 204 9.28 4.65 -6.34
CA HIS A 204 7.92 4.61 -6.88
C HIS A 204 7.95 4.22 -8.36
N GLN A 205 7.81 2.92 -8.64
CA GLN A 205 7.98 2.30 -9.94
C GLN A 205 7.11 2.94 -11.04
N PRO A 206 7.58 2.99 -12.31
CA PRO A 206 6.82 3.55 -13.42
C PRO A 206 5.51 2.77 -13.65
N THR A 207 4.47 3.51 -14.06
CA THR A 207 3.20 2.90 -14.47
C THR A 207 3.41 2.10 -15.75
N ALA A 208 2.89 0.87 -15.80
CA ALA A 208 3.01 -0.01 -16.97
C ALA A 208 4.47 -0.23 -17.41
N GLY A 209 5.36 -0.48 -16.43
CA GLY A 209 6.80 -0.68 -16.63
C GLY A 209 7.18 -1.78 -17.63
N PHE A 210 6.25 -2.65 -18.02
CA PHE A 210 6.45 -3.69 -19.03
C PHE A 210 6.38 -3.18 -20.49
N THR A 211 5.81 -2.00 -20.75
CA THR A 211 5.74 -1.43 -22.10
C THR A 211 7.13 -1.00 -22.59
N ASP A 212 7.37 -0.98 -23.91
CA ASP A 212 8.71 -0.74 -24.46
C ASP A 212 9.36 0.56 -23.99
N ASN A 213 8.58 1.64 -23.96
CA ASN A 213 9.07 2.96 -23.55
C ASN A 213 9.40 3.01 -22.05
N GLU A 214 8.57 2.39 -21.22
CA GLU A 214 8.79 2.38 -19.77
C GLU A 214 9.82 1.32 -19.35
N TRP A 215 9.91 0.18 -20.05
CA TRP A 215 10.88 -0.88 -19.80
C TRP A 215 12.32 -0.40 -19.99
N LYS A 216 12.58 0.44 -21.01
CA LYS A 216 13.88 1.08 -21.21
C LYS A 216 14.33 1.91 -19.99
N LYS A 217 13.38 2.50 -19.25
CA LYS A 217 13.64 3.27 -18.02
C LYS A 217 13.66 2.39 -16.77
N PHE A 218 12.84 1.34 -16.74
CA PHE A 218 12.62 0.48 -15.58
C PHE A 218 13.66 -0.62 -15.43
N LYS A 219 14.09 -1.25 -16.53
CA LYS A 219 15.12 -2.30 -16.52
C LYS A 219 16.41 -1.91 -15.79
N PRO A 220 16.99 -0.71 -15.99
CA PRO A 220 18.17 -0.26 -15.24
C PRO A 220 17.92 -0.17 -13.73
N PHE A 221 16.71 0.22 -13.31
CA PHE A 221 16.33 0.19 -11.90
C PHE A 221 16.28 -1.25 -11.39
N LEU A 222 15.72 -2.19 -12.15
CA LEU A 222 15.71 -3.61 -11.76
C LEU A 222 17.14 -4.16 -11.65
N GLU A 223 18.01 -3.84 -12.60
CA GLU A 223 19.43 -4.21 -12.57
C GLU A 223 20.17 -3.57 -11.41
N PHE A 224 19.80 -2.36 -11.01
CA PHE A 224 20.30 -1.70 -9.79
C PHE A 224 19.80 -2.43 -8.54
N ALA A 225 18.49 -2.64 -8.39
CA ALA A 225 17.85 -3.22 -7.21
C ALA A 225 18.18 -4.71 -7.00
N PHE A 226 18.35 -5.46 -8.10
CA PHE A 226 18.57 -6.90 -8.11
C PHE A 226 19.90 -7.27 -8.76
N ARG A 227 20.91 -6.40 -8.67
CA ARG A 227 22.21 -6.57 -9.35
C ARG A 227 22.85 -7.94 -9.14
N THR A 228 22.61 -8.54 -7.97
CA THR A 228 23.16 -9.84 -7.57
C THR A 228 22.28 -11.02 -7.96
N ASP A 229 21.03 -10.82 -8.39
CA ASP A 229 20.06 -11.88 -8.71
C ASP A 229 19.74 -11.92 -10.21
N LYS A 230 20.70 -12.46 -10.99
CA LYS A 230 20.55 -12.62 -12.44
C LYS A 230 19.37 -13.51 -12.83
N VAL A 231 19.05 -14.51 -12.03
CA VAL A 231 17.94 -15.44 -12.30
C VAL A 231 16.60 -14.71 -12.23
N LEU A 232 16.42 -13.83 -11.24
CA LEU A 232 15.23 -12.99 -11.14
C LEU A 232 15.12 -12.01 -12.32
N LEU A 233 16.22 -11.35 -12.69
CA LEU A 233 16.25 -10.43 -13.82
C LEU A 233 15.83 -11.11 -15.13
N ASP A 234 16.33 -12.32 -15.39
CA ASP A 234 15.95 -13.12 -16.56
C ASP A 234 14.47 -13.51 -16.54
N LYS A 235 13.93 -13.85 -15.36
CA LYS A 235 12.50 -14.14 -15.20
C LYS A 235 11.63 -12.91 -15.48
N LEU A 236 12.03 -11.74 -15.00
CA LEU A 236 11.32 -10.48 -15.24
C LEU A 236 11.34 -10.09 -16.73
N GLN A 237 12.50 -10.25 -17.39
CA GLN A 237 12.61 -10.04 -18.84
C GLN A 237 11.69 -10.98 -19.63
N LYS A 238 11.72 -12.29 -19.33
CA LYS A 238 10.83 -13.29 -19.96
C LYS A 238 9.35 -12.98 -19.73
N TYR A 239 8.98 -12.52 -18.53
CA TYR A 239 7.62 -12.11 -18.22
C TYR A 239 7.19 -10.93 -19.09
N ARG A 240 8.04 -9.90 -19.21
CA ARG A 240 7.79 -8.74 -20.08
C ARG A 240 7.64 -9.17 -21.54
N ASP A 241 8.55 -10.00 -22.05
CA ASP A 241 8.53 -10.43 -23.46
C ASP A 241 7.25 -11.19 -23.80
N LYS A 242 6.77 -12.05 -22.88
CA LYS A 242 5.48 -12.75 -23.02
C LYS A 242 4.27 -11.81 -22.97
N PHE A 243 4.37 -10.69 -22.25
CA PHE A 243 3.28 -9.73 -22.12
C PHE A 243 3.14 -8.88 -23.39
N VAL A 244 4.25 -8.42 -23.98
CA VAL A 244 4.25 -7.56 -25.18
C VAL A 244 4.06 -8.34 -26.49
N SER A 245 4.27 -9.66 -26.48
CA SER A 245 4.05 -10.53 -27.64
C SER A 245 2.57 -10.92 -27.86
N LYS A 246 1.67 -10.42 -27.02
CA LYS A 246 0.22 -10.64 -27.07
C LYS A 246 -0.48 -9.36 -27.50
#